data_AF-A0A0S2FCG9-F1
#
_entry.id   AF-A0A0S2FCG9-F1
#
_cell.length_a   1.000
_cell.length_b   1.000
_cell.length_c   1.000
_cell.angle_alpha   90.00
_cell.angle_beta   90.00
_cell.angle_gamma   90.00
#
_symmetry.space_group_name_H-M   'P 1'
#
loop_
_entity.id
_entity.type
_entity.pdbx_description
1 polymer ?
#
loop_
_entity_poly.entity_id
_entity_poly.type
_entity_poly.pdbx_seq_one_letter_code
_entity_poly.pdbx_strand_id
1 'polypeptide(L)'
;MKSSLLLWAACTVLGAVGLAAIHRPALESATSFQESATKAQARSQTASSDTARIERMQDQVTALQAQVAGLKHRSAHPQAPAEHSPAGVLSIDARRHAEQDARRHAAYIAGVQSAFQLERVDPAWASSTTSRVWNAIERTDAMREAAHDVQCRSSMCRIEVGDDGSGKLHKQLPLWAQQFADALPRMTGQVVEGRDGQSRMVLYLMGPELSDAAASKH
;
A
#
# COMPACT_ATOMS: atom_id res chain seq x y z
N MET A 1 -34.52 35.94 -11.99
CA MET A 1 -35.80 36.17 -11.28
C MET A 1 -36.26 34.84 -10.71
N LYS A 2 -36.60 34.82 -9.40
CA LYS A 2 -37.23 33.75 -8.58
C LYS A 2 -36.31 32.55 -8.25
N SER A 3 -35.69 32.42 -7.07
CA SER A 3 -36.17 32.34 -5.66
C SER A 3 -36.79 31.00 -5.28
N SER A 4 -36.08 30.22 -4.44
CA SER A 4 -36.55 29.20 -3.46
C SER A 4 -35.26 28.65 -2.79
N LEU A 5 -34.80 28.98 -1.58
CA LEU A 5 -35.43 29.20 -0.26
C LEU A 5 -36.40 28.08 0.14
N LEU A 6 -35.94 27.20 1.04
CA LEU A 6 -36.64 26.52 2.15
C LEU A 6 -35.63 25.52 2.77
N LEU A 7 -34.99 25.84 3.90
CA LEU A 7 -35.42 25.70 5.29
C LEU A 7 -35.40 24.26 5.85
N TRP A 8 -34.50 24.06 6.83
CA TRP A 8 -34.67 23.40 8.13
C TRP A 8 -34.99 21.90 8.21
N ALA A 9 -34.14 21.14 8.91
CA ALA A 9 -34.52 20.48 10.17
C ALA A 9 -33.29 19.85 10.86
N ALA A 10 -32.92 20.44 11.99
CA ALA A 10 -32.02 19.86 12.97
C ALA A 10 -32.78 18.79 13.78
N CYS A 11 -32.20 17.60 13.92
CA CYS A 11 -32.65 16.59 14.89
C CYS A 11 -31.45 16.14 15.72
N THR A 12 -31.23 16.85 16.82
CA THR A 12 -30.40 16.44 17.95
C THR A 12 -31.11 15.34 18.73
N VAL A 13 -30.47 14.20 18.94
CA VAL A 13 -30.85 13.27 20.02
C VAL A 13 -29.60 12.95 20.84
N LEU A 14 -29.57 13.50 22.06
CA LEU A 14 -28.67 13.10 23.13
C LEU A 14 -29.01 11.69 23.60
N GLY A 15 -28.00 10.82 23.70
CA GLY A 15 -28.10 9.50 24.32
C GLY A 15 -27.08 9.37 25.45
N ALA A 16 -27.59 9.17 26.66
CA ALA A 16 -26.90 9.21 27.95
C ALA A 16 -25.92 8.05 28.20
N VAL A 17 -24.77 8.42 28.77
CA VAL A 17 -24.17 7.93 30.03
C VAL A 17 -24.57 6.53 30.50
N GLY A 18 -23.62 5.60 30.47
CA GLY A 18 -23.66 4.32 31.18
C GLY A 18 -22.30 3.99 31.79
N LEU A 19 -22.03 4.54 32.98
CA LEU A 19 -20.94 4.14 33.87
C LEU A 19 -21.31 2.82 34.55
N ALA A 20 -20.58 1.74 34.22
CA ALA A 20 -20.59 0.51 35.00
C ALA A 20 -19.14 0.13 35.32
N ALA A 21 -18.69 0.59 36.49
CA ALA A 21 -17.50 0.07 37.15
C ALA A 21 -17.81 -1.33 37.68
N ILE A 22 -17.07 -2.34 37.23
CA ILE A 22 -17.03 -3.65 37.88
C ILE A 22 -15.58 -3.93 38.26
N HIS A 23 -15.31 -3.72 39.55
CA HIS A 23 -14.17 -4.29 40.24
C HIS A 23 -14.28 -5.82 40.23
N ARG A 24 -13.16 -6.50 39.91
CA ARG A 24 -12.93 -7.85 40.42
C ARG A 24 -11.53 -8.00 41.03
N PRO A 25 -11.43 -8.75 42.14
CA PRO A 25 -10.29 -8.72 43.04
C PRO A 25 -9.16 -9.64 42.60
N ALA A 26 -7.98 -9.29 43.10
CA ALA A 26 -6.76 -10.07 43.12
C ALA A 26 -6.93 -11.39 43.87
N LEU A 27 -6.37 -12.46 43.33
CA LEU A 27 -6.01 -13.69 44.03
C LEU A 27 -4.90 -14.40 43.23
N GLU A 28 -4.09 -15.14 43.99
CA GLU A 28 -3.05 -16.11 43.57
C GLU A 28 -1.63 -15.59 43.32
N SER A 29 -0.98 -15.31 44.46
CA SER A 29 0.42 -15.66 44.68
C SER A 29 0.57 -17.17 44.83
N ALA A 30 1.30 -17.85 43.92
CA ALA A 30 2.18 -19.01 44.22
C ALA A 30 2.70 -19.69 42.93
N THR A 31 3.64 -19.07 42.21
CA THR A 31 4.44 -19.77 41.16
C THR A 31 5.82 -19.13 40.95
N SER A 32 6.40 -18.49 41.95
CA SER A 32 7.66 -17.76 41.80
C SER A 32 8.89 -18.57 42.19
N PHE A 33 9.06 -19.82 41.73
CA PHE A 33 10.35 -20.52 41.89
C PHE A 33 10.73 -21.48 40.74
N GLN A 34 9.89 -21.67 39.73
CA GLN A 34 10.17 -22.57 38.60
C GLN A 34 10.49 -21.83 37.27
N GLU A 35 10.32 -20.51 37.21
CA GLU A 35 10.51 -19.69 35.99
C GLU A 35 11.96 -19.25 35.74
N SER A 36 12.83 -19.33 36.76
CA SER A 36 14.22 -18.88 36.64
C SER A 36 15.12 -19.85 35.87
N ALA A 37 14.75 -21.13 35.75
CA ALA A 37 15.54 -22.14 35.02
C ALA A 37 15.23 -22.16 33.51
N THR A 38 13.97 -21.96 33.11
CA THR A 38 13.56 -21.91 31.70
C THR A 38 14.00 -20.62 31.01
N LYS A 39 14.09 -19.49 31.73
CA LYS A 39 14.53 -18.19 31.17
C LYS A 39 16.01 -18.14 30.80
N ALA A 40 16.86 -18.90 31.51
CA ALA A 40 18.28 -19.03 31.17
C ALA A 40 18.48 -19.89 29.91
N GLN A 41 17.66 -20.93 29.73
CA GLN A 41 17.75 -21.84 28.58
C GLN A 41 17.17 -21.22 27.29
N ALA A 42 16.14 -20.37 27.41
CA ALA A 42 15.58 -19.62 26.27
C ALA A 42 16.52 -18.54 25.72
N ARG A 43 17.37 -17.90 26.56
CA ARG A 43 18.37 -16.90 26.12
C ARG A 43 19.51 -17.52 25.31
N SER A 44 19.94 -18.73 25.66
CA SER A 44 20.99 -19.43 24.91
C SER A 44 20.52 -19.92 23.54
N GLN A 45 19.23 -20.23 23.40
CA GLN A 45 18.65 -20.64 22.11
C GLN A 45 18.43 -19.46 21.15
N THR A 46 18.11 -18.26 21.66
CA THR A 46 17.99 -17.05 20.84
C THR A 46 19.35 -16.57 20.35
N ALA A 47 20.38 -16.58 21.21
CA ALA A 47 21.74 -16.19 20.80
C ALA A 47 22.33 -17.10 19.70
N SER A 48 22.03 -18.40 19.73
CA SER A 48 22.46 -19.34 18.67
C SER A 48 21.69 -19.13 17.36
N SER A 49 20.40 -18.81 17.42
CA SER A 49 19.56 -18.52 16.25
C SER A 49 19.97 -17.22 15.54
N ASP A 50 20.33 -16.19 16.30
CA ASP A 50 20.78 -14.90 15.75
C ASP A 50 22.14 -15.04 15.05
N THR A 51 23.05 -15.83 15.60
CA THR A 51 24.36 -16.09 14.97
C THR A 51 24.19 -16.83 13.64
N ALA A 52 23.37 -17.89 13.61
CA ALA A 52 23.05 -18.63 12.37
C ALA A 52 22.26 -17.79 11.34
N ARG A 53 21.59 -16.72 11.77
CA ARG A 53 20.93 -15.77 10.87
C ARG A 53 21.93 -14.79 10.26
N ILE A 54 22.90 -14.32 11.05
CA ILE A 54 23.96 -13.42 10.58
C ILE A 54 24.85 -14.13 9.56
N GLU A 55 25.25 -15.38 9.81
CA GLU A 55 26.04 -16.17 8.85
C GLU A 55 25.32 -16.34 7.51
N ARG A 56 24.02 -16.68 7.53
CA ARG A 56 23.21 -16.77 6.30
C ARG A 56 23.11 -15.45 5.54
N MET A 57 23.04 -14.32 6.25
CA MET A 57 23.04 -13.01 5.60
C MET A 57 24.41 -12.67 5.00
N GLN A 58 25.50 -13.02 5.68
CA GLN A 58 26.86 -12.83 5.16
C GLN A 58 27.09 -13.68 3.90
N ASP A 59 26.64 -14.93 3.88
CA ASP A 59 26.71 -15.79 2.69
C ASP A 59 25.92 -15.20 1.51
N GLN A 60 24.72 -14.67 1.77
CA GLN A 60 23.92 -14.01 0.74
C GLN A 60 24.61 -12.76 0.19
N VAL A 61 25.19 -11.91 1.04
CA VAL A 61 25.92 -10.72 0.61
C VAL A 61 27.14 -11.10 -0.23
N THR A 62 27.88 -12.13 0.18
CA THR A 62 29.06 -12.60 -0.56
C THR A 62 28.69 -13.17 -1.93
N ALA A 63 27.59 -13.94 -2.01
CA ALA A 63 27.06 -14.45 -3.27
C ALA A 63 26.59 -13.33 -4.22
N LEU A 64 25.92 -12.31 -3.69
CA LEU A 64 25.51 -11.12 -4.44
C LEU A 64 26.70 -10.32 -4.95
N GLN A 65 27.72 -10.11 -4.11
CA GLN A 65 28.95 -9.44 -4.51
C GLN A 65 29.69 -10.19 -5.63
N ALA A 66 29.74 -11.51 -5.58
CA ALA A 66 30.31 -12.33 -6.64
C ALA A 66 29.54 -12.19 -7.98
N GLN A 67 28.21 -12.14 -7.93
CA GLN A 67 27.39 -11.90 -9.12
C GLN A 67 27.63 -10.50 -9.72
N VAL A 68 27.69 -9.47 -8.87
CA VAL A 68 27.98 -8.10 -9.31
C VAL A 68 29.39 -7.98 -9.89
N ALA A 69 30.38 -8.64 -9.29
CA ALA A 69 31.74 -8.69 -9.82
C ALA A 69 31.79 -9.39 -11.18
N GLY A 70 31.06 -10.51 -11.34
CA GLY A 70 30.94 -11.22 -12.62
C GLY A 70 30.28 -10.38 -13.72
N LEU A 71 29.24 -9.60 -13.38
CA LEU A 71 28.59 -8.66 -14.29
C LEU A 71 29.54 -7.52 -14.68
N LYS A 72 30.22 -6.92 -13.69
CA LYS A 72 31.22 -5.86 -13.92
C LYS A 72 32.36 -6.32 -14.83
N HIS A 73 32.83 -7.55 -14.65
CA HIS A 73 33.89 -8.11 -15.48
C HIS A 73 33.45 -8.32 -16.94
N ARG A 74 32.21 -8.78 -17.16
CA ARG A 74 31.63 -8.87 -18.52
C ARG A 74 31.45 -7.50 -19.17
N SER A 75 31.09 -6.47 -18.42
CA SER A 75 30.99 -5.11 -18.97
C SER A 75 32.36 -4.46 -19.25
N ALA A 76 33.42 -4.88 -18.54
CA ALA A 76 34.77 -4.30 -18.68
C ALA A 76 35.62 -4.98 -19.77
N HIS A 77 35.26 -6.18 -20.22
CA HIS A 77 35.84 -6.83 -21.40
C HIS A 77 34.82 -6.85 -22.55
N PRO A 78 34.66 -5.75 -23.30
CA PRO A 78 33.97 -5.81 -24.58
C PRO A 78 34.78 -6.72 -25.50
N GLN A 79 34.32 -7.97 -25.67
CA GLN A 79 34.87 -8.86 -26.70
C GLN A 79 34.76 -8.16 -28.06
N ALA A 80 35.85 -8.24 -28.82
CA ALA A 80 35.98 -7.77 -30.19
C ALA A 80 34.78 -8.20 -31.06
N PRO A 81 34.44 -7.44 -32.13
CA PRO A 81 33.20 -7.60 -32.86
C PRO A 81 33.19 -8.93 -33.62
N ALA A 82 32.58 -9.95 -33.04
CA ALA A 82 31.98 -11.02 -33.81
C ALA A 82 30.70 -10.45 -34.41
N GLU A 83 30.74 -10.11 -35.70
CA GLU A 83 29.55 -10.01 -36.54
C GLU A 83 28.66 -11.23 -36.26
N HIS A 84 27.34 -11.02 -36.18
CA HIS A 84 26.30 -11.89 -35.58
C HIS A 84 26.06 -11.66 -34.08
N SER A 85 25.73 -10.41 -33.73
CA SER A 85 25.20 -10.07 -32.41
C SER A 85 23.77 -10.65 -32.23
N PRO A 86 23.49 -11.49 -31.20
CA PRO A 86 22.15 -11.93 -30.85
C PRO A 86 21.34 -10.84 -30.09
N ALA A 87 21.76 -9.58 -30.15
CA ALA A 87 21.10 -8.44 -29.52
C ALA A 87 19.63 -8.26 -29.96
N GLY A 88 19.27 -8.74 -31.15
CA GLY A 88 17.88 -8.74 -31.64
C GLY A 88 16.96 -9.69 -30.88
N VAL A 89 17.46 -10.84 -30.39
CA VAL A 89 16.63 -11.85 -29.70
C VAL A 89 16.33 -11.44 -28.26
N LEU A 90 17.34 -10.92 -27.54
CA LEU A 90 17.16 -10.39 -26.18
C LEU A 90 16.22 -9.17 -26.14
N SER A 91 16.22 -8.34 -27.19
CA SER A 91 15.31 -7.19 -27.32
C SER A 91 13.86 -7.61 -27.60
N ILE A 92 13.66 -8.64 -28.44
CA ILE A 92 12.31 -9.18 -28.72
C ILE A 92 11.72 -9.84 -27.48
N ASP A 93 12.52 -10.61 -26.74
CA ASP A 93 12.04 -11.26 -25.52
C ASP A 93 11.73 -10.22 -24.42
N ALA A 94 12.58 -9.20 -24.22
CA ALA A 94 12.31 -8.10 -23.30
C ALA A 94 11.02 -7.34 -23.66
N ARG A 95 10.79 -7.06 -24.95
CA ARG A 95 9.56 -6.41 -25.41
C ARG A 95 8.33 -7.30 -25.19
N ARG A 96 8.45 -8.60 -25.49
CA ARG A 96 7.36 -9.57 -25.25
C ARG A 96 7.01 -9.66 -23.77
N HIS A 97 8.01 -9.66 -22.88
CA HIS A 97 7.80 -9.63 -21.44
C HIS A 97 7.09 -8.35 -21.00
N ALA A 98 7.54 -7.17 -21.45
CA ALA A 98 6.89 -5.90 -21.13
C ALA A 98 5.43 -5.85 -21.62
N GLU A 99 5.14 -6.34 -22.83
CA GLU A 99 3.77 -6.43 -23.36
C GLU A 99 2.90 -7.42 -22.56
N GLN A 100 3.48 -8.51 -22.07
CA GLN A 100 2.78 -9.47 -21.23
C GLN A 100 2.47 -8.89 -19.85
N ASP A 101 3.41 -8.18 -19.25
CA ASP A 101 3.24 -7.53 -17.95
C ASP A 101 2.24 -6.38 -18.03
N ALA A 102 2.28 -5.57 -19.10
CA ALA A 102 1.27 -4.55 -19.37
C ALA A 102 -0.14 -5.14 -19.49
N ARG A 103 -0.28 -6.29 -20.19
CA ARG A 103 -1.57 -7.01 -20.29
C ARG A 103 -2.05 -7.53 -18.94
N ARG A 104 -1.16 -8.12 -18.13
CA ARG A 104 -1.49 -8.60 -16.78
C ARG A 104 -1.91 -7.45 -15.88
N HIS A 105 -1.18 -6.34 -15.93
CA HIS A 105 -1.49 -5.15 -15.15
C HIS A 105 -2.84 -4.55 -15.56
N ALA A 106 -3.12 -4.41 -16.86
CA ALA A 106 -4.41 -3.93 -17.35
C ALA A 106 -5.57 -4.84 -16.92
N ALA A 107 -5.41 -6.16 -17.01
CA ALA A 107 -6.41 -7.12 -16.53
C ALA A 107 -6.63 -7.02 -15.01
N TYR A 108 -5.55 -6.84 -14.25
CA TYR A 108 -5.63 -6.62 -12.80
C TYR A 108 -6.40 -5.34 -12.46
N ILE A 109 -6.08 -4.20 -13.10
CA ILE A 109 -6.79 -2.94 -12.84
C ILE A 109 -8.26 -3.03 -13.25
N ALA A 110 -8.58 -3.70 -14.36
CA ALA A 110 -9.97 -3.95 -14.76
C ALA A 110 -10.74 -4.75 -13.69
N GLY A 111 -10.09 -5.75 -13.07
CA GLY A 111 -10.62 -6.48 -11.94
C GLY A 111 -10.87 -5.58 -10.72
N VAL A 112 -9.91 -4.72 -10.37
CA VAL A 112 -10.03 -3.75 -9.26
C VAL A 112 -11.16 -2.76 -9.52
N GLN A 113 -11.28 -2.25 -10.74
CA GLN A 113 -12.37 -1.34 -11.13
C GLN A 113 -13.74 -2.03 -11.02
N SER A 114 -13.86 -3.28 -11.48
CA SER A 114 -15.09 -4.05 -11.34
C SER A 114 -15.44 -4.30 -9.88
N ALA A 115 -14.45 -4.66 -9.05
CA ALA A 115 -14.64 -4.86 -7.62
C ALA A 115 -15.14 -3.57 -6.94
N PHE A 116 -14.52 -2.43 -7.26
CA PHE A 116 -14.95 -1.13 -6.77
C PHE A 116 -16.41 -0.81 -7.15
N GLN A 117 -16.83 -1.08 -8.40
CA GLN A 117 -18.21 -0.81 -8.82
C GLN A 117 -19.25 -1.66 -8.08
N LEU A 118 -18.92 -2.91 -7.79
CA LEU A 118 -19.77 -3.87 -7.08
C LEU A 118 -19.80 -3.66 -5.57
N GLU A 119 -18.80 -2.96 -5.03
CA GLU A 119 -18.67 -2.74 -3.60
C GLU A 119 -19.83 -1.89 -3.05
N ARG A 120 -20.42 -2.32 -1.94
CA ARG A 120 -21.46 -1.55 -1.26
C ARG A 120 -20.86 -0.31 -0.61
N VAL A 121 -21.62 0.77 -0.58
CA VAL A 121 -21.22 1.97 0.15
C VAL A 121 -21.57 1.78 1.63
N ASP A 122 -20.57 1.80 2.50
CA ASP A 122 -20.76 2.02 3.93
C ASP A 122 -20.68 3.54 4.19
N PRO A 123 -21.79 4.21 4.52
CA PRO A 123 -21.80 5.67 4.65
C PRO A 123 -20.91 6.18 5.80
N ALA A 124 -20.77 5.41 6.90
CA ALA A 124 -19.96 5.84 8.04
C ALA A 124 -18.46 5.75 7.71
N TRP A 125 -18.05 4.64 7.11
CA TRP A 125 -16.66 4.46 6.67
C TRP A 125 -16.31 5.38 5.49
N ALA A 126 -17.19 5.50 4.49
CA ALA A 126 -16.95 6.32 3.31
C ALA A 126 -16.77 7.79 3.70
N SER A 127 -17.69 8.35 4.51
CA SER A 127 -17.61 9.76 4.92
C SER A 127 -16.34 10.07 5.72
N SER A 128 -15.98 9.20 6.66
CA SER A 128 -14.78 9.39 7.50
C SER A 128 -13.50 9.25 6.66
N THR A 129 -13.42 8.25 5.79
CA THR A 129 -12.26 8.00 4.95
C THR A 129 -12.10 9.06 3.86
N THR A 130 -13.19 9.50 3.21
CA THR A 130 -13.17 10.61 2.25
C THR A 130 -12.62 11.89 2.91
N SER A 131 -13.05 12.20 4.13
CA SER A 131 -12.53 13.37 4.86
C SER A 131 -11.03 13.24 5.14
N ARG A 132 -10.57 12.05 5.53
CA ARG A 132 -9.14 11.77 5.74
C ARG A 132 -8.33 11.92 4.45
N VAL A 133 -8.84 11.42 3.32
CA VAL A 133 -8.21 11.54 2.01
C VAL A 133 -8.08 13.02 1.59
N TRP A 134 -9.14 13.82 1.73
CA TRP A 134 -9.09 15.25 1.43
C TRP A 134 -8.10 16.01 2.32
N ASN A 135 -8.09 15.74 3.63
CA ASN A 135 -7.12 16.34 4.54
C ASN A 135 -5.66 16.04 4.15
N ALA A 136 -5.38 14.85 3.63
CA ALA A 136 -4.05 14.46 3.14
C ALA A 136 -3.70 15.14 1.79
N ILE A 137 -4.69 15.27 0.91
CA ILE A 137 -4.57 16.03 -0.35
C ILE A 137 -4.22 17.49 -0.05
N GLU A 138 -4.91 18.14 0.88
CA GLU A 138 -4.69 19.55 1.23
C GLU A 138 -3.27 19.84 1.74
N ARG A 139 -2.70 18.88 2.49
CA ARG A 139 -1.34 18.96 3.06
C ARG A 139 -0.23 18.77 2.04
N THR A 140 -0.54 18.30 0.84
CA THR A 140 0.45 17.95 -0.18
C THR A 140 0.22 18.79 -1.42
N ASP A 141 1.05 19.80 -1.67
CA ASP A 141 0.85 20.77 -2.76
C ASP A 141 0.59 20.11 -4.12
N ALA A 142 1.40 19.10 -4.47
CA ALA A 142 1.24 18.36 -5.72
C ALA A 142 -0.10 17.61 -5.84
N MET A 143 -0.65 17.12 -4.73
CA MET A 143 -1.96 16.46 -4.72
C MET A 143 -3.09 17.48 -4.76
N ARG A 144 -2.95 18.61 -4.06
CA ARG A 144 -3.97 19.66 -4.01
C ARG A 144 -4.27 20.25 -5.39
N GLU A 145 -3.24 20.39 -6.21
CA GLU A 145 -3.37 20.89 -7.60
C GLU A 145 -3.90 19.80 -8.55
N ALA A 146 -3.56 18.53 -8.29
CA ALA A 146 -3.86 17.42 -9.19
C ALA A 146 -5.22 16.75 -8.91
N ALA A 147 -5.68 16.68 -7.66
CA ALA A 147 -6.86 15.89 -7.29
C ALA A 147 -8.16 16.52 -7.79
N HIS A 148 -9.00 15.70 -8.42
CA HIS A 148 -10.27 16.13 -9.00
C HIS A 148 -11.48 15.48 -8.33
N ASP A 149 -11.39 14.18 -8.05
CA ASP A 149 -12.52 13.39 -7.54
C ASP A 149 -12.03 12.34 -6.53
N VAL A 150 -12.82 12.14 -5.48
CA VAL A 150 -12.56 11.17 -4.41
C VAL A 150 -13.86 10.43 -4.10
N GLN A 151 -13.90 9.14 -4.39
CA GLN A 151 -15.04 8.28 -4.11
C GLN A 151 -14.62 7.12 -3.22
N CYS A 152 -15.09 7.10 -1.98
CA CYS A 152 -14.86 5.99 -1.06
C CYS A 152 -16.13 5.12 -0.90
N ARG A 153 -15.95 3.81 -0.76
CA ARG A 153 -17.02 2.80 -0.60
C ARG A 153 -16.96 2.15 0.78
N SER A 154 -16.94 0.83 0.92
CA SER A 154 -16.84 0.21 2.26
C SER A 154 -15.41 -0.07 2.72
N SER A 155 -14.48 -0.18 1.78
CA SER A 155 -13.09 -0.58 2.00
C SER A 155 -12.15 -0.09 0.89
N MET A 156 -12.66 0.47 -0.20
CA MET A 156 -11.86 1.03 -1.28
C MET A 156 -12.16 2.53 -1.48
N CYS A 157 -11.14 3.28 -1.90
CA CYS A 157 -11.27 4.64 -2.38
C CYS A 157 -10.69 4.76 -3.78
N ARG A 158 -11.46 5.37 -4.69
CA ARG A 158 -11.03 5.75 -6.03
C ARG A 158 -10.74 7.24 -6.05
N ILE A 159 -9.58 7.63 -6.54
CA ILE A 159 -9.13 9.02 -6.61
C ILE A 159 -8.71 9.31 -8.04
N GLU A 160 -9.26 10.36 -8.63
CA GLU A 160 -8.79 10.88 -9.91
C GLU A 160 -7.85 12.05 -9.68
N VAL A 161 -6.65 11.96 -10.26
CA VAL A 161 -5.66 13.04 -10.22
C VAL A 161 -5.19 13.37 -11.64
N GLY A 162 -5.05 14.64 -11.98
CA GLY A 162 -4.42 15.08 -13.21
C GLY A 162 -2.90 14.94 -13.15
N ASP A 163 -2.26 14.60 -14.27
CA ASP A 163 -0.80 14.66 -14.40
C ASP A 163 -0.43 15.85 -15.29
N ASP A 164 0.30 16.81 -14.73
CA ASP A 164 0.79 18.00 -15.44
C ASP A 164 2.07 17.72 -16.24
N GLY A 165 2.59 16.49 -16.18
CA GLY A 165 3.84 16.08 -16.83
C GLY A 165 5.10 16.60 -16.15
N SER A 166 4.98 17.33 -15.03
CA SER A 166 6.14 17.84 -14.28
C SER A 166 6.87 16.74 -13.49
N GLY A 167 6.23 15.59 -13.30
CA GLY A 167 6.73 14.49 -12.48
C GLY A 167 6.71 14.77 -10.98
N LYS A 168 6.21 15.94 -10.51
CA LYS A 168 6.07 16.26 -9.08
C LYS A 168 5.13 15.28 -8.39
N LEU A 169 3.99 15.00 -9.01
CA LEU A 169 3.01 14.04 -8.51
C LEU A 169 3.64 12.67 -8.26
N HIS A 170 4.30 12.09 -9.25
CA HIS A 170 4.95 10.77 -9.16
C HIS A 170 6.00 10.69 -8.03
N LYS A 171 6.71 11.79 -7.75
CA LYS A 171 7.68 11.87 -6.65
C LYS A 171 7.03 11.94 -5.27
N GLN A 172 5.89 12.61 -5.15
CA GLN A 172 5.19 12.81 -3.88
C GLN A 172 4.23 11.66 -3.55
N LEU A 173 3.75 10.95 -4.57
CA LEU A 173 2.75 9.89 -4.42
C LEU A 173 3.14 8.81 -3.40
N PRO A 174 4.38 8.28 -3.35
CA PRO A 174 4.74 7.26 -2.36
C PRO A 174 4.65 7.78 -0.91
N LEU A 175 5.09 9.02 -0.66
CA LEU A 175 5.02 9.63 0.67
C LEU A 175 3.58 9.95 1.07
N TRP A 176 2.77 10.41 0.11
CA TRP A 176 1.35 10.64 0.33
C TRP A 176 0.60 9.33 0.65
N ALA A 177 0.89 8.24 -0.08
CA ALA A 177 0.28 6.93 0.15
C ALA A 177 0.61 6.35 1.54
N GLN A 178 1.80 6.62 2.07
CA GLN A 178 2.21 6.19 3.43
C GLN A 178 1.30 6.74 4.53
N GLN A 179 0.63 7.88 4.31
CA GLN A 179 -0.30 8.48 5.28
C GLN A 179 -1.55 7.62 5.54
N PHE A 180 -1.78 6.60 4.71
CA PHE A 180 -2.91 5.68 4.80
C PHE A 180 -2.47 4.23 5.06
N ALA A 181 -1.20 3.97 5.39
CA ALA A 181 -0.70 2.62 5.56
C ALA A 181 -1.46 1.79 6.62
N ASP A 182 -2.13 2.43 7.57
CA ASP A 182 -2.97 1.83 8.60
C ASP A 182 -4.38 1.46 8.12
N ALA A 183 -4.97 2.23 7.20
CA ALA A 183 -6.36 2.08 6.78
C ALA A 183 -6.52 1.56 5.35
N LEU A 184 -5.61 1.96 4.45
CA LEU A 184 -5.58 1.66 3.03
C LEU A 184 -4.15 1.27 2.59
N PRO A 185 -3.62 0.14 3.07
CA PRO A 185 -2.22 -0.24 2.87
C PRO A 185 -1.84 -0.55 1.42
N ARG A 186 -2.83 -0.84 0.57
CA ARG A 186 -2.60 -1.20 -0.83
C ARG A 186 -3.04 -0.05 -1.73
N MET A 187 -2.14 0.38 -2.60
CA MET A 187 -2.44 1.38 -3.63
C MET A 187 -2.06 0.83 -5.01
N THR A 188 -2.96 0.95 -5.96
CA THR A 188 -2.68 0.68 -7.38
C THR A 188 -3.30 1.78 -8.22
N GLY A 189 -2.83 1.96 -9.45
CA GLY A 189 -3.39 2.99 -10.32
C GLY A 189 -3.02 2.79 -11.76
N GLN A 190 -3.73 3.49 -12.62
CA GLN A 190 -3.46 3.51 -14.05
C GLN A 190 -3.59 4.92 -14.60
N VAL A 191 -2.82 5.23 -15.63
CA VAL A 191 -3.02 6.44 -16.43
C VAL A 191 -4.13 6.15 -17.44
N VAL A 192 -5.13 7.02 -17.49
CA VAL A 192 -6.21 7.03 -18.47
C VAL A 192 -6.14 8.34 -19.25
N GLU A 193 -6.40 8.25 -20.54
CA GLU A 193 -6.51 9.43 -21.38
C GLU A 193 -7.90 10.06 -21.16
N GLY A 194 -7.91 11.31 -20.74
CA GLY A 194 -9.13 12.10 -20.61
C GLY A 194 -9.77 12.40 -21.96
N ARG A 195 -11.08 12.70 -21.98
CA ARG A 195 -11.79 13.13 -23.20
C ARG A 195 -11.23 14.40 -23.82
N ASP A 196 -10.55 15.19 -23.01
CA ASP A 196 -9.85 16.43 -23.30
C ASP A 196 -8.40 16.23 -23.77
N GLY A 197 -7.95 14.97 -23.94
CA GLY A 197 -6.57 14.63 -24.30
C GLY A 197 -5.57 14.81 -23.15
N GLN A 198 -6.04 15.21 -21.97
CA GLN A 198 -5.21 15.33 -20.76
C GLN A 198 -5.05 13.97 -20.10
N SER A 199 -3.83 13.64 -19.67
CA SER A 199 -3.58 12.40 -18.92
C SER A 199 -4.11 12.54 -17.50
N ARG A 200 -4.96 11.60 -17.08
CA ARG A 200 -5.43 11.48 -15.70
C ARG A 200 -4.92 10.17 -15.13
N MET A 201 -4.50 10.17 -13.87
CA MET A 201 -4.21 8.95 -13.14
C MET A 201 -5.41 8.62 -12.25
N VAL A 202 -5.90 7.39 -12.35
CA VAL A 202 -6.92 6.85 -11.46
C VAL A 202 -6.23 5.97 -10.44
N LEU A 203 -6.29 6.34 -9.18
CA LEU A 203 -5.73 5.62 -8.04
C LEU A 203 -6.83 4.86 -7.32
N TYR A 204 -6.56 3.61 -6.98
CA TYR A 204 -7.39 2.77 -6.12
C TYR A 204 -6.60 2.47 -4.85
N LEU A 205 -7.09 2.96 -3.73
CA LEU A 205 -6.59 2.67 -2.39
C LEU A 205 -7.51 1.63 -1.77
N MET A 206 -6.95 0.56 -1.23
CA MET A 206 -7.70 -0.59 -0.75
C MET A 206 -7.32 -0.90 0.70
N GLY A 207 -8.35 -1.10 1.53
CA GLY A 207 -8.21 -1.52 2.91
C GLY A 207 -7.68 -2.93 3.07
N PRO A 208 -7.36 -3.33 4.32
CA PRO A 208 -7.07 -4.71 4.64
C PRO A 208 -8.29 -5.58 4.28
N GLU A 209 -8.05 -6.73 3.67
CA GLU A 209 -9.11 -7.71 3.45
C GLU A 209 -9.74 -8.05 4.81
N LEU A 210 -11.06 -7.95 4.95
CA LEU A 210 -11.75 -8.25 6.21
C LEU A 210 -11.47 -9.69 6.70
N SER A 211 -11.02 -10.59 5.82
CA SER A 211 -10.57 -11.93 6.16
C SER A 211 -9.31 -11.97 7.05
N ASP A 212 -8.43 -10.98 6.97
CA ASP A 212 -7.22 -10.92 7.81
C ASP A 212 -7.50 -10.35 9.20
N ALA A 213 -8.52 -9.49 9.34
CA ALA A 213 -8.92 -8.91 10.63
C ALA A 213 -9.49 -9.96 11.60
N ALA A 214 -10.02 -11.07 11.10
CA ALA A 214 -10.45 -12.20 11.92
C ALA A 214 -9.26 -13.06 12.42
N ALA A 215 -8.14 -13.09 11.69
CA ALA A 215 -6.97 -13.91 12.04
C ALA A 215 -6.04 -13.26 13.08
N SER A 216 -6.12 -11.93 13.28
CA SER A 216 -5.28 -11.18 14.24
C SER A 216 -5.76 -11.24 15.71
N LYS A 217 -6.81 -12.00 16.04
CA LYS A 217 -7.36 -12.11 17.40
C LYS A 217 -6.93 -13.36 18.18
N HIS A 218 -5.89 -14.06 17.72
CA HIS A 218 -5.30 -15.22 18.40
C HIS A 218 -3.82 -14.98 18.70
#